data_AF-A0A7J7RFQ0-F1
#
_entry.id   AF-A0A7J7RFQ0-F1
#
_cell.length_a   1.000
_cell.length_b   1.000
_cell.length_c   1.000
_cell.angle_alpha   90.00
_cell.angle_beta   90.00
_cell.angle_gamma   90.00
#
_symmetry.space_group_name_H-M   'P 1'
#
loop_
_entity.id
_entity.type
_entity.pdbx_description
1 polymer ?
#
loop_
_entity_poly.entity_id
_entity_poly.type
_entity_poly.pdbx_seq_one_letter_code
_entity_poly.pdbx_strand_id
1 'polypeptide(L)'
;MFSCTVNFQLPKEEITYSWKFAEGGVRTQDTSYFRDMPRAHGYLARIRPVQPTHRGTFSCVITHDQLPLARLYFFLNVTGPPPRGETELQVAFREVLRWAPREAEGVEPWRPSLGELLAKPEALTLSNLGLLAAAAALASAGVTLLAWMFFRWYFSGN
;
A
#
# COMPACT_ATOMS: atom_id res chain seq x y z
N MET A 1 2.05 -0.53 21.30
CA MET A 1 3.30 -1.26 21.62
C MET A 1 4.15 -0.26 22.36
N PHE A 2 4.61 -0.60 23.57
CA PHE A 2 5.37 0.30 24.42
C PHE A 2 6.80 -0.21 24.52
N SER A 3 7.78 0.68 24.30
CA SER A 3 9.20 0.37 24.36
C SER A 3 9.82 1.04 25.58
N CYS A 4 10.45 0.24 26.44
CA CYS A 4 11.16 0.70 27.62
C CYS A 4 12.65 0.89 27.31
N THR A 5 12.92 1.90 26.50
CA THR A 5 14.26 2.24 26.02
C THR A 5 14.64 3.64 26.47
N VAL A 6 15.86 3.82 26.94
CA VAL A 6 16.42 5.09 27.38
C VAL A 6 17.56 5.53 26.47
N ASN A 7 17.84 6.84 26.46
CA ASN A 7 18.87 7.42 25.58
C ASN A 7 20.29 7.35 26.14
N PHE A 8 20.48 6.73 27.32
CA PHE A 8 21.78 6.54 27.94
C PHE A 8 22.17 5.06 27.92
N GLN A 9 23.47 4.80 28.03
CA GLN A 9 23.99 3.43 28.04
C GLN A 9 23.54 2.72 29.32
N LEU A 10 22.88 1.58 29.16
CA LEU A 10 22.54 0.68 30.24
C LEU A 10 23.68 -0.30 30.50
N PRO A 11 23.89 -0.76 31.75
CA PRO A 11 24.86 -1.83 32.06
C PRO A 11 24.61 -3.08 31.21
N LYS A 12 25.64 -3.85 30.88
CA LYS A 12 25.47 -5.04 30.02
C LYS A 12 25.00 -6.28 30.77
N GLU A 13 25.18 -6.30 32.09
CA GLU A 13 24.91 -7.44 32.96
C GLU A 13 23.75 -7.11 33.91
N GLU A 14 22.94 -8.11 34.27
CA GLU A 14 21.93 -8.08 35.36
C GLU A 14 20.79 -7.03 35.28
N ILE A 15 20.39 -6.61 34.08
CA ILE A 15 19.20 -5.75 33.91
C ILE A 15 17.91 -6.55 33.98
N THR A 16 17.00 -6.08 34.83
CA THR A 16 15.62 -6.57 34.90
C THR A 16 14.63 -5.47 34.50
N TYR A 17 13.63 -5.86 33.73
CA TYR A 17 12.51 -5.01 33.35
C TYR A 17 11.25 -5.47 34.07
N SER A 18 10.56 -4.53 34.72
CA SER A 18 9.22 -4.78 35.29
C SER A 18 8.22 -3.79 34.72
N TRP A 19 7.03 -4.29 34.41
CA TRP A 19 5.93 -3.48 33.92
C TRP A 19 4.84 -3.39 34.98
N LYS A 20 4.30 -2.19 35.14
CA LYS A 20 3.21 -1.91 36.06
C LYS A 20 2.11 -1.11 35.37
N PHE A 21 0.89 -1.23 35.87
CA PHE A 21 -0.28 -0.56 35.32
C PHE A 21 -1.09 0.11 36.43
N ALA A 22 -1.47 1.37 36.20
CA ALA A 22 -2.41 2.12 37.00
C ALA A 22 -3.75 2.18 36.25
N GLU A 23 -4.73 1.45 36.79
CA GLU A 23 -6.06 1.30 36.20
C GLU A 23 -6.92 2.56 36.39
N GLY A 24 -8.14 2.57 35.85
CA GLY A 24 -9.11 3.65 36.06
C GLY A 24 -8.87 4.89 35.21
N GLY A 25 -8.01 4.81 34.19
CA GLY A 25 -7.77 5.94 33.28
C GLY A 25 -7.08 7.14 33.91
N VAL A 26 -6.40 6.94 35.04
CA VAL A 26 -5.68 7.98 35.76
C VAL A 26 -4.35 8.25 35.08
N ARG A 27 -4.02 9.52 34.90
CA ARG A 27 -2.70 9.99 34.46
C ARG A 27 -1.88 10.37 35.68
N THR A 28 -0.98 9.49 36.12
CA THR A 28 -0.22 9.67 37.37
C THR A 28 1.20 9.13 37.25
N GLN A 29 2.09 9.66 38.09
CA GLN A 29 3.44 9.14 38.33
C GLN A 29 3.62 8.65 39.77
N ASP A 30 2.56 8.72 40.60
CA ASP A 30 2.60 8.21 41.96
C ASP A 30 2.60 6.67 41.94
N THR A 31 3.67 6.08 42.46
CA THR A 31 3.92 4.64 42.49
C THR A 31 2.86 3.84 43.25
N SER A 32 2.12 4.47 44.18
CA SER A 32 1.08 3.80 44.97
C SER A 32 -0.10 3.29 44.14
N TYR A 33 -0.34 3.89 42.98
CA TYR A 33 -1.43 3.52 42.07
C TYR A 33 -1.10 2.32 41.16
N PHE A 34 0.17 1.91 41.10
CA PHE A 34 0.65 0.95 40.11
C PHE A 34 0.66 -0.48 40.65
N ARG A 35 0.07 -1.40 39.90
CA ARG A 35 0.11 -2.85 40.16
C ARG A 35 1.01 -3.56 39.16
N ASP A 36 1.71 -4.60 39.61
CA ASP A 36 2.60 -5.39 38.75
C ASP A 36 1.83 -6.11 37.64
N MET A 37 2.40 -6.11 36.44
CA MET A 37 1.80 -6.73 35.25
C MET A 37 2.55 -8.03 34.90
N PRO A 38 2.12 -9.19 35.41
CA PRO A 38 2.90 -10.44 35.34
C PRO A 38 3.05 -11.01 33.92
N ARG A 39 2.34 -10.48 32.92
CA ARG A 39 2.43 -10.97 31.53
C ARG A 39 3.37 -10.14 30.65
N ALA A 40 3.87 -9.01 31.14
CA ALA A 40 4.74 -8.12 30.39
C ALA A 40 6.17 -8.23 30.93
N HIS A 41 7.03 -8.90 30.16
CA HIS A 41 8.44 -9.12 30.49
C HIS A 41 9.36 -8.47 29.46
N GLY A 42 10.56 -8.09 29.90
CA GLY A 42 11.59 -7.50 29.06
C GLY A 42 11.30 -6.04 28.69
N TYR A 43 12.06 -5.54 27.71
CA TYR A 43 12.04 -4.12 27.32
C TYR A 43 10.75 -3.70 26.59
N LEU A 44 9.83 -4.62 26.29
CA LEU A 44 8.68 -4.33 25.43
C LEU A 44 7.37 -4.87 25.99
N ALA A 45 6.36 -3.99 26.05
CA ALA A 45 4.99 -4.39 26.38
C ALA A 45 4.06 -4.28 25.16
N ARG A 46 3.33 -5.37 24.90
CA ARG A 46 2.39 -5.49 23.79
C ARG A 46 1.02 -5.89 24.30
N ILE A 47 0.03 -5.04 24.04
CA ILE A 47 -1.39 -5.29 24.36
C ILE A 47 -2.11 -5.53 23.04
N ARG A 48 -2.66 -6.74 22.85
CA ARG A 48 -3.54 -7.09 21.72
C ARG A 48 -4.58 -8.14 22.14
N PRO A 49 -5.88 -7.93 21.83
CA PRO A 49 -6.48 -6.69 21.32
C PRO A 49 -6.48 -5.57 22.38
N VAL A 50 -6.43 -4.31 21.95
CA VAL A 50 -6.60 -3.16 22.84
C VAL A 50 -8.09 -3.03 23.19
N GLN A 51 -8.39 -2.69 24.45
CA GLN A 51 -9.74 -2.63 25.01
C GLN A 51 -9.85 -1.37 25.87
N PRO A 52 -11.05 -0.78 26.03
CA PRO A 52 -11.23 0.42 26.85
C PRO A 52 -10.75 0.29 28.30
N THR A 53 -10.78 -0.93 28.85
CA THR A 53 -10.24 -1.28 30.18
C THR A 53 -8.74 -1.04 30.31
N HIS A 54 -8.00 -1.05 29.20
CA HIS A 54 -6.57 -0.74 29.18
C HIS A 54 -6.28 0.77 29.22
N ARG A 55 -7.30 1.64 29.31
CA ARG A 55 -7.11 3.08 29.49
C ARG A 55 -6.51 3.36 30.87
N GLY A 56 -5.36 4.02 30.90
CA GLY A 56 -4.63 4.29 32.14
C GLY A 56 -3.16 4.60 31.90
N THR A 57 -2.36 4.57 32.97
CA THR A 57 -0.92 4.80 32.88
C THR A 57 -0.16 3.49 33.04
N PHE A 58 0.71 3.18 32.09
CA PHE A 58 1.67 2.09 32.16
C PHE A 58 3.01 2.65 32.64
N SER A 59 3.68 1.93 33.52
CA SER A 59 5.04 2.25 33.96
C SER A 59 5.95 1.08 33.62
N CYS A 60 7.09 1.36 33.00
CA CYS A 60 8.21 0.42 32.97
C CYS A 60 9.26 0.86 33.99
N VAL A 61 9.84 -0.10 34.70
CA VAL A 61 10.98 0.11 35.60
C VAL A 61 12.13 -0.74 35.13
N ILE A 62 13.28 -0.10 34.92
CA ILE A 62 14.55 -0.74 34.61
C ILE A 62 15.34 -0.80 35.91
N THR A 63 15.72 -2.00 36.35
CA THR A 63 16.49 -2.21 37.58
C THR A 63 17.79 -2.95 37.29
N HIS A 64 18.85 -2.63 38.02
CA HIS A 64 20.14 -3.32 38.03
C HIS A 64 20.49 -3.63 39.49
N ASP A 65 20.70 -4.89 39.84
CA ASP A 65 20.98 -5.34 41.21
C ASP A 65 20.00 -4.78 42.25
N GLN A 66 18.70 -4.78 41.90
CA GLN A 66 17.60 -4.18 42.68
C GLN A 66 17.56 -2.64 42.74
N LEU A 67 18.55 -1.93 42.19
CA LEU A 67 18.54 -0.47 42.08
C LEU A 67 17.74 -0.02 40.85
N PRO A 68 16.73 0.86 40.99
CA PRO A 68 16.00 1.40 39.84
C PRO A 68 16.85 2.42 39.08
N LEU A 69 17.22 2.10 37.84
CA LEU A 69 17.97 2.98 36.93
C LEU A 69 17.08 4.00 36.23
N ALA A 70 15.90 3.55 35.79
CA ALA A 70 14.97 4.40 35.06
C ALA A 70 13.53 3.95 35.27
N ARG A 71 12.62 4.93 35.17
CA ARG A 71 11.19 4.69 35.13
C ARG A 71 10.55 5.51 34.03
N LEU A 72 9.83 4.84 33.14
CA LEU A 72 9.15 5.47 32.02
C LEU A 72 7.64 5.31 32.22
N TYR A 73 6.89 6.39 31.98
CA TYR A 73 5.43 6.42 32.10
C TYR A 73 4.78 6.64 30.74
N PHE A 74 3.78 5.82 30.43
CA PHE A 74 3.03 5.85 29.18
C PHE A 74 1.55 5.96 29.50
N PHE A 75 0.94 7.11 29.22
CA PHE A 75 -0.51 7.23 29.31
C PHE A 75 -1.16 6.72 28.03
N LEU A 76 -1.98 5.68 28.15
CA LEU A 76 -2.74 5.12 27.04
C LEU A 76 -4.17 5.64 27.09
N ASN A 77 -4.53 6.45 26.11
CA ASN A 77 -5.92 6.83 25.90
C ASN A 77 -6.57 5.84 24.93
N VAL A 78 -7.43 4.98 25.46
CA VAL A 78 -8.23 4.06 24.64
C VAL A 78 -9.62 4.63 24.50
N THR A 79 -9.99 5.00 23.27
CA THR A 79 -11.38 5.32 22.94
C THR A 79 -12.16 4.03 22.74
N GLY A 80 -13.44 4.05 23.10
CA GLY A 80 -14.35 2.95 22.83
C GLY A 80 -14.47 2.66 21.32
N PRO A 81 -15.11 1.54 20.95
CA PRO A 81 -15.56 1.38 19.57
C PRO A 81 -16.41 2.61 19.19
N PRO A 82 -16.33 3.08 17.92
CA PRO A 82 -17.15 4.19 17.48
C PRO A 82 -18.63 3.90 17.79
N PRO A 83 -19.44 4.93 18.12
CA PRO A 83 -20.86 4.74 18.39
C PRO A 83 -21.53 3.94 17.25
N ARG A 84 -22.56 3.16 17.58
CA ARG A 84 -23.17 2.19 16.63
C ARG A 84 -23.54 2.84 15.29
N GLY A 85 -24.07 4.06 15.29
CA GLY A 85 -24.41 4.80 14.06
C GLY A 85 -23.21 5.12 13.17
N GLU A 86 -22.05 5.43 13.72
CA GLU A 86 -20.81 5.63 12.94
C GLU A 86 -20.27 4.31 12.39
N THR A 87 -20.51 3.20 13.09
CA THR A 87 -20.12 1.86 12.64
C THR A 87 -20.98 1.43 11.44
N GLU A 88 -22.29 1.68 11.49
CA GLU A 88 -23.22 1.43 10.37
C GLU A 88 -22.84 2.26 9.14
N LEU A 89 -22.51 3.55 9.32
CA LEU A 89 -22.02 4.41 8.24
C LEU A 89 -20.72 3.90 7.63
N GLN A 90 -19.76 3.43 8.44
CA GLN A 90 -18.51 2.85 7.95
C GLN A 90 -18.75 1.53 7.21
N VAL A 91 -19.71 0.73 7.65
CA VAL A 91 -20.11 -0.52 6.98
C VAL A 91 -20.76 -0.20 5.64
N ALA A 92 -21.72 0.73 5.59
CA ALA A 92 -22.38 1.18 4.37
C ALA A 92 -21.38 1.80 3.39
N PHE A 93 -20.46 2.64 3.86
CA PHE A 93 -19.40 3.22 3.03
C PHE A 93 -18.49 2.14 2.44
N ARG A 94 -18.10 1.12 3.23
CA ARG A 94 -17.31 -0.01 2.75
C ARG A 94 -18.08 -0.87 1.74
N GLU A 95 -19.40 -0.97 1.88
CA GLU A 95 -20.27 -1.64 0.92
C GLU A 95 -20.37 -0.86 -0.40
N VAL A 96 -20.55 0.46 -0.33
CA VAL A 96 -20.51 1.35 -1.50
C VAL A 96 -19.15 1.29 -2.21
N LEU A 97 -18.03 1.27 -1.47
CA LEU A 97 -16.70 1.09 -2.07
C LEU A 97 -16.51 -0.29 -2.72
N ARG A 98 -17.24 -1.32 -2.29
CA ARG A 98 -17.25 -2.63 -2.96
C ARG A 98 -18.14 -2.62 -4.21
N TRP A 99 -19.15 -1.77 -4.25
CA TRP A 99 -20.00 -1.54 -5.41
C TRP A 99 -19.41 -0.59 -6.43
N ALA A 100 -18.43 0.23 -6.04
CA ALA A 100 -17.62 0.99 -6.99
C ALA A 100 -17.15 0.01 -8.07
N PRO A 101 -17.50 0.23 -9.35
CA PRO A 101 -17.18 -0.73 -10.39
C PRO A 101 -15.70 -1.03 -10.28
N ARG A 102 -15.34 -2.31 -10.23
CA ARG A 102 -14.02 -2.69 -10.71
C ARG A 102 -14.01 -2.29 -12.18
N GLU A 103 -13.61 -1.06 -12.50
CA GLU A 103 -13.21 -0.65 -13.85
C GLU A 103 -11.89 -1.38 -14.24
N ALA A 104 -11.84 -2.67 -13.95
CA ALA A 104 -10.79 -3.62 -14.25
C ALA A 104 -11.39 -4.97 -14.68
N GLU A 105 -12.69 -5.01 -14.99
CA GLU A 105 -13.29 -6.11 -15.76
C GLU A 105 -13.44 -5.65 -17.21
N GLY A 106 -12.42 -5.98 -18.01
CA GLY A 106 -12.49 -5.93 -19.46
C GLY A 106 -11.94 -4.66 -20.12
N VAL A 107 -10.71 -4.24 -19.83
CA VAL A 107 -9.95 -3.50 -20.86
C VAL A 107 -9.62 -4.53 -21.94
N GLU A 108 -10.47 -4.62 -22.96
CA GLU A 108 -10.08 -5.29 -24.21
C GLU A 108 -8.73 -4.68 -24.67
N PRO A 109 -7.77 -5.50 -25.13
CA PRO A 109 -6.54 -4.96 -25.67
C PRO A 109 -6.90 -3.99 -26.79
N TRP A 110 -6.51 -2.72 -26.64
CA TRP A 110 -6.78 -1.67 -27.62
C TRP A 110 -6.30 -2.11 -29.01
N ARG A 111 -7.24 -2.35 -29.94
CA ARG A 111 -6.97 -2.74 -31.34
C ARG A 111 -7.54 -1.68 -32.29
N PRO A 112 -6.80 -0.61 -32.58
CA PRO A 112 -7.25 0.43 -33.47
C PRO A 112 -7.29 -0.07 -34.91
N SER A 113 -8.24 0.43 -35.68
CA SER A 113 -8.22 0.32 -37.13
C SER A 113 -7.15 1.22 -37.74
N LEU A 114 -6.70 0.91 -38.97
CA LEU A 114 -5.73 1.76 -39.69
C LEU A 114 -6.26 3.19 -39.86
N GLY A 115 -7.57 3.36 -40.06
CA GLY A 115 -8.22 4.67 -40.16
C GLY A 115 -8.10 5.48 -38.87
N GLU A 116 -8.28 4.85 -37.70
CA GLU A 116 -8.12 5.51 -36.41
C GLU A 116 -6.66 5.86 -36.09
N LEU A 117 -5.71 5.07 -36.59
CA LEU A 117 -4.29 5.40 -36.50
C LEU A 117 -3.93 6.63 -37.34
N LEU A 118 -4.48 6.73 -38.55
CA LEU A 118 -4.25 7.85 -39.48
C LEU A 118 -4.99 9.14 -39.08
N ALA A 119 -6.10 9.02 -38.34
CA ALA A 119 -6.86 10.16 -37.83
C ALA A 119 -6.17 10.89 -36.67
N LYS A 120 -5.09 10.33 -36.09
CA LYS A 120 -4.34 11.01 -35.04
C LYS A 120 -3.56 12.19 -35.62
N PRO A 121 -3.57 13.36 -34.98
CA PRO A 121 -2.97 14.60 -35.51
C PRO A 121 -1.45 14.49 -35.74
N GLU A 122 -0.78 13.54 -35.09
CA GLU A 122 0.66 13.28 -35.26
C GLU A 122 0.98 12.15 -36.26
N ALA A 123 -0.02 11.49 -36.85
CA ALA A 123 0.22 10.34 -37.73
C ALA A 123 0.67 10.74 -39.15
N LEU A 124 0.24 11.92 -39.62
CA LEU A 124 0.49 12.44 -40.97
C LEU A 124 1.70 13.40 -41.03
N THR A 125 2.81 13.03 -40.40
CA THR A 125 4.07 13.78 -40.57
C THR A 125 4.62 13.61 -42.00
N LEU A 126 5.41 14.59 -42.48
CA LEU A 126 6.01 14.58 -43.82
C LEU A 126 6.79 13.28 -44.11
N SER A 127 7.48 12.76 -43.09
CA SER A 127 8.22 11.49 -43.15
C SER A 127 7.28 10.30 -43.37
N ASN A 128 6.19 10.21 -42.62
CA ASN A 128 5.22 9.11 -42.73
C ASN A 128 4.49 9.15 -44.07
N LEU A 129 4.19 10.35 -44.58
CA LEU A 129 3.58 10.52 -45.90
C LEU A 129 4.52 10.02 -47.02
N GLY A 130 5.82 10.31 -46.92
CA GLY A 130 6.83 9.81 -47.85
C GLY A 130 6.92 8.28 -47.85
N LEU A 131 6.89 7.66 -46.67
CA LEU A 131 6.89 6.20 -46.54
C LEU A 131 5.63 5.56 -47.13
N LEU A 132 4.45 6.16 -46.90
CA LEU A 132 3.20 5.69 -47.49
C LEU A 132 3.21 5.79 -49.03
N ALA A 133 3.73 6.89 -49.57
CA ALA A 133 3.87 7.07 -51.02
C ALA A 133 4.84 6.05 -51.62
N ALA A 134 5.96 5.77 -50.97
CA ALA A 134 6.91 4.75 -51.40
C ALA A 134 6.29 3.35 -51.39
N ALA A 135 5.54 3.00 -50.34
CA ALA A 135 4.84 1.72 -50.25
C ALA A 135 3.79 1.57 -51.37
N ALA A 136 3.02 2.62 -51.65
CA ALA A 136 2.05 2.63 -52.74
C ALA A 136 2.73 2.48 -54.12
N ALA A 137 3.87 3.15 -54.33
CA ALA A 137 4.64 3.05 -55.56
C ALA A 137 5.23 1.64 -55.77
N LEU A 138 5.74 1.01 -54.71
CA LEU A 138 6.23 -0.37 -54.77
C LEU A 138 5.11 -1.36 -55.05
N ALA A 139 3.95 -1.18 -54.42
CA ALA A 139 2.79 -2.02 -54.66
C ALA A 139 2.30 -1.89 -56.11
N SER A 140 2.21 -0.67 -56.65
CA SER A 140 1.79 -0.44 -58.03
C SER A 140 2.79 -1.01 -59.03
N ALA A 141 4.10 -0.82 -58.81
CA ALA A 141 5.15 -1.43 -59.62
C ALA A 141 5.12 -2.96 -59.55
N GLY A 142 4.85 -3.54 -58.38
CA GLY A 142 4.67 -4.99 -58.22
C GLY A 142 3.49 -5.50 -59.04
N VAL A 143 2.33 -4.82 -58.98
CA VAL A 143 1.14 -5.19 -59.76
C VAL A 143 1.39 -5.06 -61.25
N THR A 144 2.05 -3.99 -61.71
CA THR A 144 2.35 -3.83 -63.14
C THR A 144 3.33 -4.87 -63.65
N LEU A 145 4.36 -5.23 -62.87
CA LEU A 145 5.27 -6.32 -63.22
C LEU A 145 4.56 -7.67 -63.26
N LEU A 146 3.70 -7.98 -62.28
CA LEU A 146 2.90 -9.21 -62.28
C LEU A 146 1.97 -9.27 -63.50
N ALA A 147 1.29 -8.17 -63.82
CA ALA A 147 0.45 -8.07 -65.01
C ALA A 147 1.26 -8.24 -66.30
N TRP A 148 2.44 -7.61 -66.38
CA TRP A 148 3.32 -7.73 -67.54
C TRP A 148 3.89 -9.12 -67.71
N MET A 149 4.35 -9.77 -66.62
CA MET A 149 4.79 -11.16 -66.65
C MET A 149 3.66 -12.10 -67.08
N PHE A 150 2.44 -11.89 -66.56
CA PHE A 150 1.26 -12.66 -66.97
C PHE A 150 0.97 -12.49 -68.45
N PHE A 151 0.98 -11.25 -68.95
CA PHE A 151 0.77 -10.95 -70.37
C PHE A 151 1.85 -11.60 -71.24
N ARG A 152 3.12 -11.48 -70.84
CA ARG A 152 4.24 -12.09 -71.55
C ARG A 152 4.14 -13.61 -71.59
N TRP A 153 3.80 -14.25 -70.47
CA TRP A 153 3.58 -15.70 -70.40
C TRP A 153 2.43 -16.15 -71.30
N TYR A 154 1.31 -15.42 -71.28
CA TYR A 154 0.13 -15.72 -72.09
C TYR A 154 0.43 -15.64 -73.60
N PHE A 155 1.22 -14.64 -74.05
CA PHE A 155 1.54 -14.46 -75.46
C PHE A 155 2.81 -15.20 -75.93
N SER A 156 3.68 -15.66 -75.02
CA SER A 156 4.84 -16.50 -75.37
C SER A 156 4.49 -17.99 -75.43
N GLY A 157 3.26 -18.37 -75.08
CA GLY A 157 2.74 -19.74 -75.13
C GLY A 157 2.08 -20.08 -76.46
N ASN A 158 2.73 -19.75 -77.57
CA ASN A 158 2.41 -20.25 -78.91
C ASN A 158 3.68 -20.83 -79.54
#